data_AF-A0A1I6WE46-F1
#
_entry.id   AF-A0A1I6WE46-F1
#
_cell.length_a   1.000
_cell.length_b   1.000
_cell.length_c   1.000
_cell.angle_alpha   90.00
_cell.angle_beta   90.00
_cell.angle_gamma   90.00
#
_symmetry.space_group_name_H-M   'P 1'
#
loop_
_entity.id
_entity.type
_entity.pdbx_description
1 polymer ?
#
loop_
_entity_poly.entity_id
_entity_poly.type
_entity_poly.pdbx_seq_one_letter_code
_entity_poly.pdbx_strand_id
1 'polypeptide(L)' 'MKDTISTLIKRFEEPGDFFCGIDDILIDQFEQHLDCKFPESYRWCLRQYGGGGVLGINITGGKSMGISTLISTFSFDHKF' A
#
# COMPACT_ATOMS: atom_id res chain seq x y z
N MET A 1 -14.80 1.26 -10.60
CA MET A 1 -13.81 2.17 -9.97
C MET A 1 -12.51 1.42 -9.66
N LYS A 2 -12.56 0.27 -8.97
CA LYS A 2 -11.38 -0.60 -8.77
C LYS A 2 -10.68 -0.97 -10.08
N ASP A 3 -11.44 -1.34 -11.12
CA ASP A 3 -10.89 -1.70 -12.43
C ASP A 3 -10.15 -0.56 -13.12
N THR A 4 -10.66 0.67 -12.99
CA THR A 4 -10.03 1.88 -13.51
C THR A 4 -8.69 2.12 -12.82
N ILE A 5 -8.66 2.00 -11.49
CA ILE A 5 -7.44 2.16 -10.68
C ILE A 5 -6.42 1.08 -11.06
N SER A 6 -6.83 -0.19 -11.12
CA SER A 6 -5.94 -1.28 -11.50
C SER A 6 -5.41 -1.14 -12.93
N THR A 7 -6.21 -0.62 -13.86
CA THR A 7 -5.76 -0.36 -15.24
C THR A 7 -4.73 0.76 -15.30
N LEU A 8 -4.92 1.83 -14.52
CA LEU A 8 -3.97 2.93 -14.44
C LEU A 8 -2.65 2.48 -13.81
N ILE A 9 -2.70 1.79 -12.67
CA ILE A 9 -1.51 1.27 -12.00
C ILE A 9 -0.74 0.35 -12.94
N LYS A 10 -1.39 -0.65 -13.54
CA LYS A 10 -0.74 -1.57 -14.48
C LYS A 10 -0.11 -0.89 -15.71
N ARG A 11 -0.64 0.27 -16.11
CA ARG A 11 -0.14 1.01 -17.28
C ARG A 11 1.11 1.81 -16.96
N PHE A 12 1.26 2.29 -15.73
CA PHE A 12 2.27 3.27 -15.36
C PHE A 12 3.22 2.79 -14.26
N GLU A 13 2.96 1.64 -13.63
CA GLU A 13 3.83 1.09 -12.59
C GLU A 13 5.21 0.74 -13.14
N GLU A 14 6.23 1.13 -12.41
CA GLU A 14 7.61 0.71 -12.60
C GLU A 14 8.07 -0.21 -11.44
N PRO A 15 9.07 -1.08 -11.66
CA PRO A 15 9.60 -1.92 -10.59
C PRO A 15 10.08 -1.08 -9.40
N GLY A 16 9.44 -1.26 -8.25
CA GLY A 16 9.75 -0.52 -7.01
C GLY A 16 8.70 0.51 -6.60
N ASP A 17 7.72 0.80 -7.46
CA ASP A 17 6.62 1.73 -7.15
C ASP A 17 5.73 1.24 -6.00
N PHE A 18 5.59 -0.08 -5.86
CA PHE A 18 4.77 -0.70 -4.81
C PHE A 18 5.55 -1.76 -4.01
N PHE A 19 5.19 -1.89 -2.73
CA PHE A 19 5.83 -2.77 -1.75
C PHE A 19 5.36 -4.24 -1.81
N CYS A 20 4.47 -4.57 -2.74
CA CYS A 20 3.76 -5.85 -2.90
C CYS A 20 2.63 -6.05 -1.88
N GLY A 21 1.55 -6.70 -2.33
CA GLY A 21 0.35 -6.98 -1.53
C GLY A 21 0.62 -7.71 -0.21
N ILE A 22 -0.18 -7.41 0.80
CA ILE A 22 -0.13 -8.04 2.13
C ILE A 22 -1.37 -8.89 2.41
N ASP A 23 -1.23 -9.93 3.24
CA ASP A 23 -2.33 -10.83 3.59
C ASP A 23 -3.26 -10.24 4.68
N ASP A 24 -4.43 -10.88 4.85
CA ASP A 24 -5.42 -10.47 5.82
C ASP A 24 -4.94 -10.57 7.28
N ILE A 25 -3.99 -11.46 7.58
CA ILE A 25 -3.44 -11.61 8.95
C ILE A 25 -2.67 -10.34 9.31
N LEU A 26 -1.83 -9.84 8.40
CA LEU A 26 -1.08 -8.60 8.62
C LEU A 26 -2.00 -7.37 8.63
N ILE A 27 -3.04 -7.36 7.80
CA ILE A 27 -4.05 -6.29 7.82
C ILE A 27 -4.77 -6.25 9.18
N ASP A 28 -5.17 -7.40 9.70
CA ASP A 28 -5.85 -7.48 11.00
C ASP A 28 -4.93 -7.07 12.15
N GLN A 29 -3.63 -7.38 12.08
CA GLN A 29 -2.62 -6.87 13.02
C GLN A 29 -2.50 -5.34 12.98
N PHE A 30 -2.56 -4.73 11.79
CA PHE A 30 -2.57 -3.26 11.67
C PHE A 30 -3.85 -2.64 12.23
N GLU A 31 -5.01 -3.21 11.95
CA GLU A 31 -6.28 -2.75 12.51
C GLU A 31 -6.28 -2.81 14.04
N GLN A 32 -5.73 -3.90 14.62
CA GLN A 32 -5.57 -4.05 16.07
C GLN A 32 -4.58 -3.04 16.65
N HIS A 33 -3.43 -2.84 16.00
CA HIS A 33 -2.39 -1.94 16.50
C HIS A 33 -2.83 -0.46 16.44
N LEU A 34 -3.57 -0.08 15.40
CA LEU A 34 -4.09 1.27 15.20
C LEU A 34 -5.44 1.51 15.88
N ASP A 35 -6.01 0.48 16.51
CA ASP A 35 -7.35 0.49 17.11
C ASP A 35 -8.42 1.05 16.16
N CYS A 36 -8.39 0.59 14.91
CA CYS A 36 -9.24 1.10 13.84
C CYS A 36 -9.60 0.00 12.84
N LYS A 37 -10.84 -0.01 12.36
CA LYS A 37 -11.27 -0.90 11.28
C LYS A 37 -11.10 -0.24 9.93
N PHE A 38 -10.39 -0.92 9.02
CA PHE A 38 -10.19 -0.43 7.68
C PHE A 38 -11.42 -0.71 6.82
N PRO A 39 -11.83 0.24 5.97
CA PRO A 39 -12.88 -0.01 4.99
C PRO A 39 -12.41 -1.06 3.97
N GLU A 40 -13.33 -1.88 3.46
CA GLU A 40 -13.01 -2.96 2.52
C GLU A 40 -12.31 -2.49 1.24
N SER A 41 -12.56 -1.24 0.81
CA SER A 41 -11.85 -0.62 -0.31
C SER A 41 -10.36 -0.45 -0.04
N TYR A 42 -9.99 -0.11 1.20
CA TYR A 42 -8.59 0.03 1.61
C TYR A 42 -7.96 -1.34 1.87
N ARG A 43 -8.67 -2.29 2.48
CA ARG A 43 -8.22 -3.69 2.60
C ARG A 43 -7.90 -4.29 1.23
N TRP A 44 -8.75 -4.06 0.23
CA TRP A 44 -8.48 -4.47 -1.15
C TRP A 44 -7.17 -3.86 -1.68
N CYS A 45 -6.93 -2.57 -1.44
CA CYS A 45 -5.70 -1.91 -1.90
C CYS A 45 -4.45 -2.50 -1.24
N LEU A 46 -4.50 -2.74 0.07
CA LEU A 46 -3.41 -3.39 0.81
C LEU A 46 -3.14 -4.81 0.29
N ARG A 47 -4.19 -5.60 0.01
CA ARG A 47 -4.04 -6.95 -0.55
C ARG A 47 -3.40 -6.98 -1.94
N GLN A 48 -3.64 -5.95 -2.75
CA GLN A 48 -3.13 -5.90 -4.12
C GLN A 48 -1.74 -5.28 -4.19
N TYR A 49 -1.49 -4.21 -3.43
CA TYR A 49 -0.33 -3.34 -3.64
C TYR A 49 0.55 -3.18 -2.39
N GLY A 50 0.02 -3.48 -1.20
CA GLY A 50 0.68 -3.30 0.09
C GLY A 50 0.76 -1.84 0.49
N GLY A 51 1.47 -1.05 -0.31
CA GLY A 51 1.65 0.40 -0.21
C GLY A 51 2.63 0.87 -1.29
N GLY A 52 2.71 2.17 -1.56
CA GLY A 52 3.52 2.73 -2.64
C GLY A 52 2.72 3.64 -3.56
N GLY A 53 3.25 4.03 -4.70
CA GLY A 53 2.66 5.08 -5.51
C GLY A 53 3.10 5.12 -6.96
N VAL A 54 2.26 5.74 -7.78
CA VAL A 54 2.49 5.94 -9.22
C VAL A 54 1.95 7.30 -9.62
N LEU A 55 2.55 7.95 -10.63
CA LEU A 55 2.12 9.28 -11.12
C LEU A 55 2.10 10.38 -10.03
N GLY A 56 3.01 10.30 -9.05
CA GLY A 56 3.06 11.25 -7.92
C GLY A 56 1.95 11.08 -6.88
N ILE A 57 1.10 10.05 -7.03
CA ILE A 57 0.09 9.67 -6.04
C ILE A 57 0.65 8.53 -5.21
N ASN A 58 0.83 8.75 -3.90
CA ASN A 58 1.33 7.74 -2.98
C ASN A 58 0.22 7.24 -2.05
N ILE A 59 0.11 5.91 -1.95
CA ILE A 59 -0.81 5.21 -1.07
C ILE A 59 0.00 4.71 0.14
N THR A 60 -0.31 5.27 1.31
CA THR A 60 0.22 4.75 2.57
C THR A 60 -0.25 3.32 2.75
N GLY A 61 0.65 2.45 3.19
CA GLY A 61 0.35 1.03 3.31
C GLY A 61 1.37 0.29 4.15
N GLY A 62 1.36 -1.03 4.04
CA GLY A 62 2.24 -1.91 4.78
C GLY A 62 3.18 -2.69 3.88
N LYS A 63 4.32 -3.09 4.44
CA LYS A 63 5.27 -3.99 3.79
C LYS A 63 5.44 -5.23 4.63
N SER A 64 5.33 -6.40 4.01
CA SER A 64 5.65 -7.67 4.66
C SER A 64 7.17 -7.84 4.75
N MET A 65 7.78 -7.33 5.81
CA MET A 65 9.21 -7.53 6.15
C MET A 65 9.38 -8.17 7.54
N GLY A 66 8.38 -8.92 8.00
CA GLY A 66 8.29 -9.36 9.39
C GLY A 66 7.72 -8.28 10.30
N ILE A 67 7.39 -8.68 11.54
CA ILE A 67 6.53 -7.98 12.51
C ILE A 67 7.06 -6.59 12.96
N SER A 68 8.19 -6.12 12.41
CA SER A 68 8.86 -4.88 12.84
C SER A 68 8.69 -3.68 11.92
N THR A 69 8.07 -3.80 10.73
CA THR A 69 7.98 -2.67 9.79
C THR A 69 6.60 -2.00 9.83
N LEU A 70 6.36 -1.27 10.91
CA LEU A 70 5.28 -0.29 11.00
C LEU A 70 5.63 0.92 10.11
N ILE A 71 4.87 1.09 9.04
CA ILE A 71 4.70 2.34 8.28
C ILE A 71 6.02 3.06 7.97
N SER A 72 6.72 2.63 6.92
CA SER A 72 7.77 3.46 6.34
C SER A 72 7.14 4.54 5.46
N THR A 73 6.97 5.75 5.99
CA THR A 73 6.78 6.94 5.16
C THR A 73 8.10 7.29 4.51
N PHE A 74 8.33 6.82 3.28
CA PHE A 74 9.42 7.35 2.46
C PHE A 74 8.98 8.71 1.91
N SER A 75 9.44 9.79 2.56
CA SER A 75 9.49 11.08 1.87
C SER A 75 10.63 11.02 0.87
N PHE A 76 10.32 10.90 -0.42
CA PHE A 76 11.29 11.19 -1.47
C PHE A 76 11.38 12.71 -1.59
N ASP A 77 12.53 13.25 -1.17
CA ASP A 77 12.92 14.62 -1.48
C ASP A 77 13.07 14.71 -3.00
N HIS A 78 12.16 15.44 -3.63
CA HIS A 78 12.08 15.59 -5.08
C HIS A 78 13.31 16.38 -5.56
N LYS A 79 14.35 15.70 -6.06
CA LYS A 79 15.33 16.35 -6.93
C LYS A 79 14.89 16.15 -8.38
N PHE A 80 14.47 17.27 -8.96
CA PHE A 80 14.25 17.49 -10.40
C PHE A 80 15.45 17.04 -11.23
#